data_AF-K1ZVS8-F1
#
_entry.id   AF-K1ZVS8-F1
#
_cell.length_a   1.000
_cell.length_b   1.000
_cell.length_c   1.000
_cell.angle_alpha   90.00
_cell.angle_beta   90.00
_cell.angle_gamma   90.00
#
_symmetry.space_group_name_H-M   'P 1'
#
loop_
_entity.id
_entity.type
_entity.pdbx_description
1 polymer ?
#
loop_
_entity_poly.entity_id
_entity_poly.type
_entity_poly.pdbx_seq_one_letter_code
_entity_poly.pdbx_strand_id
1 'polypeptide(L)'
;MKNLKYSNPIPPKAYRCGKCKVTGVKLWRYYLWTDFLCAKCAAKLINIPVTDINADGELKMEHGQMTNAIGFYVPAVPYEECVEDYCWASPPDAGEKWWKALPTTK
;
A
#
# COMPACT_ATOMS: atom_id res chain seq x y z
N MET A 1 11.39 -2.83 18.68
CA MET A 1 10.37 -3.24 17.69
C MET A 1 10.96 -4.36 16.84
N LYS A 2 10.18 -5.39 16.45
CA LYS A 2 10.70 -6.52 15.67
C LYS A 2 10.78 -6.12 14.19
N ASN A 3 11.96 -6.28 13.60
CA ASN A 3 12.21 -6.09 12.17
C ASN A 3 11.16 -6.86 11.36
N LEU A 4 10.54 -6.19 10.39
CA LEU A 4 9.74 -6.89 9.39
C LEU A 4 10.68 -7.83 8.64
N LYS A 5 10.25 -9.06 8.39
CA LYS A 5 10.87 -9.92 7.37
C LYS A 5 9.86 -10.04 6.24
N TYR A 6 10.22 -9.71 5.01
CA TYR A 6 9.39 -9.87 3.82
C TYR A 6 9.01 -11.33 3.58
N SER A 7 9.78 -12.28 4.14
CA SER A 7 9.41 -13.70 4.20
C SER A 7 8.20 -14.00 5.08
N ASN A 8 7.77 -13.06 5.91
CA ASN A 8 6.56 -13.19 6.74
C ASN A 8 5.37 -12.54 6.01
N PRO A 9 4.35 -13.32 5.61
CA PRO A 9 3.19 -12.77 4.91
C PRO A 9 2.30 -11.91 5.81
N ILE A 10 2.53 -11.91 7.13
CA ILE A 10 1.73 -11.16 8.10
C ILE A 10 2.28 -9.73 8.22
N PRO A 11 1.50 -8.70 7.84
CA PRO A 11 1.92 -7.32 8.02
C PRO A 11 2.10 -6.95 9.50
N PRO A 12 2.93 -5.94 9.82
CA PRO A 12 3.03 -5.42 11.18
C PRO A 12 1.66 -5.01 11.71
N LYS A 13 1.45 -5.09 13.03
CA LYS A 13 0.20 -4.65 13.67
C LYS A 13 -0.15 -3.17 13.38
N ALA A 14 0.86 -2.37 13.06
CA ALA A 14 0.72 -0.97 12.66
C ALA A 14 0.23 -0.80 11.19
N TYR A 15 0.38 -1.83 10.35
CA TYR A 15 -0.02 -1.83 8.95
C TYR A 15 -1.53 -2.03 8.82
N ARG A 16 -2.25 -0.94 9.05
CA ARG A 16 -3.72 -0.89 9.03
C ARG A 16 -4.19 0.41 8.38
N CYS A 17 -5.34 0.36 7.72
CA CYS A 17 -5.97 1.56 7.19
C CYS A 17 -6.31 2.53 8.34
N GLY A 18 -5.83 3.76 8.29
CA GLY A 18 -6.12 4.83 9.25
C GLY A 18 -7.61 5.16 9.34
N LYS A 19 -8.37 4.94 8.26
CA LYS A 19 -9.80 5.28 8.17
C LYS A 19 -10.72 4.13 8.62
N CYS A 20 -10.69 2.99 7.94
CA CYS A 20 -11.58 1.85 8.24
C CYS A 20 -10.93 0.74 9.09
N LYS A 21 -9.67 0.92 9.50
CA LYS A 21 -8.91 0.00 10.37
C LYS A 21 -8.68 -1.41 9.80
N VAL A 22 -9.00 -1.67 8.53
CA VAL A 22 -8.70 -2.96 7.87
C VAL A 22 -7.19 -3.25 7.87
N THR A 23 -6.85 -4.51 8.08
CA THR A 23 -5.49 -5.06 8.09
C THR A 23 -5.37 -6.20 7.08
N GLY A 24 -4.14 -6.59 6.74
CA GLY A 24 -3.89 -7.75 5.88
C GLY A 24 -4.26 -7.53 4.41
N VAL A 25 -4.30 -6.27 3.96
CA VAL A 25 -4.58 -5.87 2.58
C VAL A 25 -3.49 -4.91 2.12
N LYS A 26 -3.35 -4.71 0.81
CA LYS A 26 -2.55 -3.62 0.27
C LYS A 26 -3.00 -2.29 0.89
N LEU A 27 -2.02 -1.52 1.37
CA LEU A 27 -2.24 -0.15 1.80
C LEU A 27 -1.42 0.81 0.93
N TRP A 28 -1.93 2.02 0.83
CA TRP A 28 -1.28 3.15 0.21
C TRP A 28 -1.07 4.24 1.26
N ARG A 29 0.03 4.96 1.16
CA ARG A 29 0.35 6.09 2.02
C ARG A 29 0.35 7.37 1.19
N TYR A 30 0.05 8.48 1.83
CA TYR A 30 0.31 9.77 1.18
C TYR A 30 1.83 9.96 1.06
N TYR A 31 2.32 10.46 -0.07
CA TYR A 31 3.77 10.56 -0.27
C TYR A 31 4.49 11.45 0.77
N LEU A 32 3.76 12.39 1.40
CA LEU A 32 4.27 13.30 2.45
C LEU A 32 3.94 12.91 3.90
N TRP A 33 2.97 12.01 4.13
CA TRP A 33 2.46 11.71 5.50
C TRP A 33 2.35 10.21 5.76
N THR A 34 2.25 9.84 7.03
CA THR A 34 2.29 8.45 7.50
C THR A 34 0.92 7.76 7.54
N ASP A 35 -0.16 8.44 7.16
CA ASP A 35 -1.48 7.83 7.14
C ASP A 35 -1.61 6.80 6.00
N PHE A 36 -1.96 5.58 6.38
CA PHE A 36 -2.22 4.49 5.43
C PHE A 36 -3.70 4.39 5.11
N LEU A 37 -4.04 4.15 3.85
CA LEU A 37 -5.39 3.90 3.39
C LEU A 37 -5.44 2.59 2.60
N CYS A 38 -6.51 1.81 2.76
CA CYS A 38 -6.78 0.70 1.85
C CYS A 38 -7.35 1.20 0.53
N ALA A 39 -7.38 0.34 -0.50
CA ALA A 39 -7.88 0.66 -1.84
C ALA A 39 -9.26 1.35 -1.80
N LYS A 40 -10.23 0.80 -1.03
CA LYS A 40 -11.58 1.38 -0.89
C LYS A 40 -11.56 2.81 -0.34
N CYS A 41 -10.70 3.09 0.65
CA CYS A 41 -10.62 4.41 1.26
C CYS A 41 -9.86 5.41 0.40
N ALA A 42 -8.77 4.98 -0.25
CA ALA A 42 -8.00 5.82 -1.16
C ALA A 42 -8.81 6.18 -2.42
N ALA A 43 -9.46 5.20 -3.05
CA ALA A 43 -10.32 5.41 -4.22
C ALA A 43 -11.46 6.39 -3.93
N LYS A 44 -12.10 6.27 -2.76
CA LYS A 44 -13.16 7.20 -2.31
C LYS A 44 -12.67 8.65 -2.17
N LEU A 45 -11.41 8.89 -1.80
CA LEU A 45 -10.88 10.25 -1.65
C LEU A 45 -10.67 10.97 -2.99
N ILE A 46 -10.34 10.22 -4.04
CA ILE A 46 -10.12 10.76 -5.38
C ILE A 46 -11.28 10.50 -6.34
N ASN A 47 -12.41 10.03 -5.81
CA ASN A 47 -13.67 9.78 -6.52
C ASN A 47 -13.54 8.82 -7.72
N ILE A 48 -12.80 7.72 -7.56
CA ILE A 48 -12.75 6.63 -8.55
C ILE A 48 -13.42 5.36 -8.01
N PRO A 49 -13.95 4.48 -8.87
CA PRO A 49 -14.37 3.14 -8.50
C PRO A 49 -13.19 2.31 -7.99
N VAL A 50 -13.37 1.61 -6.86
CA VAL A 50 -12.35 0.66 -6.38
C VAL A 50 -12.13 -0.52 -7.33
N THR A 51 -13.12 -0.80 -8.19
CA THR A 51 -13.05 -1.83 -9.24
C THR A 51 -12.02 -1.52 -10.33
N ASP A 52 -11.57 -0.27 -10.41
CA ASP A 52 -10.54 0.14 -11.37
C ASP A 52 -9.13 -0.22 -10.88
N ILE A 53 -9.01 -0.68 -9.63
CA ILE A 53 -7.76 -1.14 -9.02
C ILE A 53 -7.74 -2.68 -9.09
N ASN A 54 -6.79 -3.23 -9.82
CA ASN A 54 -6.67 -4.66 -10.07
C ASN A 54 -6.09 -5.42 -8.85
N ALA A 55 -5.91 -6.74 -9.01
CA ALA A 55 -5.37 -7.61 -7.98
C ALA A 55 -3.91 -7.26 -7.61
N ASP A 56 -3.14 -6.67 -8.51
CA ASP A 56 -1.78 -6.20 -8.28
C ASP A 56 -1.72 -4.83 -7.59
N GLY A 57 -2.87 -4.20 -7.35
CA GLY A 57 -2.96 -2.86 -6.75
C GLY A 57 -2.68 -1.75 -7.77
N GLU A 58 -2.88 -2.02 -9.05
CA GLU A 58 -2.62 -1.10 -10.14
C GLU A 58 -3.93 -0.67 -10.82
N LEU A 59 -3.94 0.54 -11.36
CA LEU A 59 -5.03 1.08 -12.16
C LEU A 59 -4.50 1.66 -13.48
N LYS A 60 -5.38 1.74 -14.47
CA LYS A 60 -5.04 2.20 -15.82
C LYS A 60 -5.11 3.74 -15.88
N MET A 61 -4.05 4.38 -16.35
CA MET A 61 -4.01 5.81 -16.66
C MET A 61 -4.63 6.12 -18.03
N GLU A 62 -4.89 7.39 -18.30
CA GLU A 62 -5.52 7.86 -19.56
C GLU A 62 -4.79 7.37 -20.82
N HIS A 63 -3.46 7.23 -20.78
CA HIS A 63 -2.64 6.74 -21.89
C HIS A 63 -2.41 5.22 -21.91
N GLY A 64 -3.14 4.47 -21.08
CA GLY A 64 -3.07 3.02 -21.00
C GLY A 64 -1.89 2.46 -20.20
N GLN A 65 -1.04 3.31 -19.64
CA GLN A 65 -0.02 2.92 -18.68
C GLN A 65 -0.67 2.46 -17.37
N MET A 66 -0.13 1.41 -16.75
CA MET A 66 -0.54 0.97 -15.43
C MET A 66 0.25 1.73 -14.37
N THR A 67 -0.41 2.07 -13.26
CA THR A 67 0.23 2.70 -12.11
C THR A 67 -0.28 2.08 -10.81
N ASN A 68 0.60 1.93 -9.83
CA ASN A 68 0.23 1.54 -8.47
C ASN A 68 -0.09 2.75 -7.57
N ALA A 69 -0.04 3.97 -8.12
CA ALA A 69 -0.42 5.18 -7.41
C ALA A 69 -1.92 5.46 -7.55
N ILE A 70 -2.56 5.82 -6.45
CA ILE A 70 -3.96 6.27 -6.40
C ILE A 70 -3.93 7.78 -6.13
N GLY A 71 -3.86 8.59 -7.19
CA GLY A 71 -3.60 10.03 -7.07
C GLY A 71 -2.23 10.27 -6.41
N PHE A 72 -2.23 10.94 -5.26
CA PHE A 72 -1.01 11.20 -4.46
C PHE A 72 -0.65 10.09 -3.47
N TYR A 73 -1.39 8.98 -3.49
CA TYR A 73 -1.15 7.85 -2.60
C TYR A 73 -0.32 6.79 -3.30
N VAL A 74 0.87 6.51 -2.76
CA VAL A 74 1.81 5.51 -3.27
C VAL A 74 1.74 4.24 -2.43
N PRO A 75 2.18 3.07 -2.94
CA PRO A 75 2.24 1.85 -2.13
C PRO A 75 2.93 2.06 -0.78
N ALA A 76 2.25 1.66 0.29
CA ALA A 76 2.84 1.63 1.62
C ALA A 76 3.63 0.32 1.75
N VAL A 77 4.89 0.34 1.32
CA VAL A 77 5.79 -0.81 1.45
C VAL A 77 6.75 -0.57 2.61
N PRO A 78 6.63 -1.30 3.74
CA PRO A 78 7.54 -1.12 4.86
C PRO A 78 8.97 -1.52 4.47
N TYR A 79 9.97 -0.80 4.97
CA TYR A 79 11.38 -1.16 4.81
C TYR A 79 11.83 -2.06 5.97
N GLU A 80 12.46 -3.22 5.69
CA GLU A 80 12.81 -4.22 6.72
C GLU A 80 13.73 -3.66 7.82
N GLU A 81 14.65 -2.76 7.46
CA GLU A 81 15.68 -2.24 8.35
C GLU A 81 15.28 -0.95 9.05
N CYS A 82 14.12 -0.37 8.72
CA CYS A 82 13.73 0.88 9.34
C CYS A 82 12.87 0.69 10.57
N VAL A 83 13.37 1.32 11.63
CA VAL A 83 12.84 1.27 12.98
C VAL A 83 11.86 2.43 13.24
N GLU A 84 11.72 3.35 12.29
CA GLU A 84 10.93 4.58 12.40
C GLU A 84 9.85 4.71 11.31
N ASP A 85 8.83 5.52 11.59
CA ASP A 85 7.61 5.72 10.79
C ASP A 85 7.85 6.30 9.37
N TYR A 86 9.10 6.53 8.96
CA TYR A 86 9.46 7.38 7.81
C TYR A 86 10.23 6.71 6.67
N CYS A 87 10.56 5.43 6.74
CA CYS A 87 11.30 4.78 5.66
C CYS A 87 10.41 4.15 4.62
N TRP A 88 9.99 4.99 3.69
CA TRP A 88 9.21 4.58 2.54
C TRP A 88 9.91 5.09 1.27
N ALA A 89 11.11 4.59 0.98
CA ALA A 89 11.79 4.81 -0.30
C ALA A 89 11.29 3.83 -1.37
N SER A 90 11.86 3.85 -2.59
CA SER A 90 11.70 2.74 -3.54
C SER A 90 12.02 1.44 -2.80
N PRO A 91 11.03 0.58 -2.55
CA PRO A 91 11.27 -0.62 -1.79
C PRO A 91 12.23 -1.53 -2.57
N PRO A 92 13.09 -2.30 -1.89
CA PRO A 92 13.81 -3.37 -2.57
C PRO A 92 12.79 -4.33 -3.19
N ASP A 93 13.18 -5.07 -4.24
CA ASP A 93 12.29 -6.00 -4.96
C ASP A 93 11.49 -6.92 -4.03
N ALA A 94 12.08 -7.32 -2.89
CA ALA A 94 11.44 -8.14 -1.89
C ALA A 94 10.23 -7.45 -1.23
N GLY A 95 10.30 -6.14 -0.98
CA GLY A 95 9.19 -5.37 -0.43
C GLY A 95 8.06 -5.18 -1.43
N GLU A 96 8.39 -4.92 -2.70
CA GLU A 96 7.38 -4.84 -3.76
C GLU A 96 6.65 -6.17 -3.93
N LYS A 97 7.40 -7.29 -3.98
CA LYS A 97 6.83 -8.64 -4.04
C LYS A 97 5.91 -8.93 -2.86
N TRP A 98 6.35 -8.56 -1.65
CA TRP A 98 5.53 -8.71 -0.45
C TRP A 98 4.22 -7.93 -0.55
N TRP A 99 4.27 -6.66 -0.98
CA TRP A 99 3.07 -5.85 -1.11
C TRP A 99 2.13 -6.39 -2.19
N LYS A 100 2.66 -6.81 -3.34
CA LYS A 100 1.90 -7.44 -4.43
C LYS A 100 1.20 -8.72 -3.99
N ALA A 101 1.77 -9.49 -3.07
CA ALA A 101 1.16 -10.70 -2.53
C ALA A 101 -0.04 -10.45 -1.60
N LEU A 102 -0.23 -9.23 -1.08
CA LEU A 102 -1.39 -8.90 -0.25
C LEU A 102 -2.65 -8.75 -1.10
N PRO A 103 -3.85 -9.08 -0.60
CA PRO A 103 -5.09 -8.80 -1.33
C PRO A 103 -5.35 -7.28 -1.44
N THR A 104 -5.88 -6.83 -2.58
CA THR A 104 -6.25 -5.40 -2.80
C THR A 104 -7.40 -4.96 -1.88
N THR A 105 -8.34 -5.86 -1.60
CA THR A 105 -9.50 -5.63 -0.74
C THR A 105 -9.77 -6.85 0.14
N LYS A 106 -10.38 -6.62 1.31
CA LYS A 106 -11.12 -7.65 2.06
C LYS A 106 -12.57 -7.70 1.59
#